data_AF-A0A654IK15-F1
#
_entry.id   AF-A0A654IK15-F1
#
_cell.length_a   1.000
_cell.length_b   1.000
_cell.length_c   1.000
_cell.angle_alpha   90.00
_cell.angle_beta   90.00
_cell.angle_gamma   90.00
#
_symmetry.space_group_name_H-M   'P 1'
#
loop_
_entity.id
_entity.type
_entity.pdbx_description
1 polymer ?
#
loop_
_entity_poly.entity_id
_entity_poly.type
_entity_poly.pdbx_seq_one_letter_code
_entity_poly.pdbx_strand_id
1 'polypeptide(L)' 'MISGFITKYLQTNDYVQALKFSLICGSATAFSPKIASKELIDELSIYLDKIEVKEIE' A
#
# COMPACT_ATOMS: atom_id res chain seq x y z
N MET A 1 3.72 4.39 3.80
CA MET A 1 3.36 4.89 2.45
C MET A 1 4.54 4.90 1.49
N ILE A 2 5.50 5.83 1.59
CA ILE A 2 6.57 6.01 0.58
C ILE A 2 7.36 4.72 0.27
N SER A 3 7.85 4.03 1.30
CA SER A 3 8.61 2.78 1.14
C SER A 3 7.81 1.69 0.39
N GLY A 4 6.52 1.54 0.70
CA GLY A 4 5.64 0.60 0.01
C GLY A 4 5.46 0.96 -1.47
N PHE A 5 5.26 2.25 -1.77
CA PHE A 5 5.14 2.72 -3.15
C PHE A 5 6.40 2.38 -3.96
N ILE A 6 7.58 2.82 -3.49
CA ILE A 6 8.84 2.64 -4.20
C ILE A 6 9.12 1.14 -4.40
N THR A 7 8.94 0.33 -3.36
CA THR A 7 9.19 -1.11 -3.44
C THR A 7 8.33 -1.76 -4.51
N LYS A 8 7.02 -1.47 -4.51
CA LYS A 8 6.09 -2.09 -5.46
C LYS A 8 6.29 -1.56 -6.88
N TYR A 9 6.60 -0.28 -7.03
CA TYR A 9 6.95 0.30 -8.32
C TYR A 9 8.22 -0.33 -8.90
N LEU A 10 9.28 -0.50 -8.11
CA LEU A 10 10.51 -1.17 -8.57
C LEU A 10 10.28 -2.62 -9.02
N GLN A 11 9.28 -3.31 -8.46
CA GLN A 11 8.93 -4.68 -8.83
C GLN A 11 8.04 -4.80 -10.07
N THR A 12 7.16 -3.82 -10.29
CA THR A 12 6.06 -3.93 -11.27
C THR A 12 6.09 -2.88 -12.37
N ASN A 13 6.80 -1.78 -12.15
CA ASN A 13 6.79 -0.58 -12.97
C ASN A 13 5.38 0.01 -13.21
N ASP A 14 4.44 -0.26 -12.28
CA ASP A 14 3.04 0.14 -12.34
C ASP A 14 2.70 1.09 -11.19
N TYR A 15 2.36 2.34 -11.54
CA TYR A 15 2.03 3.38 -10.57
C TYR A 15 0.74 3.11 -9.80
N VAL A 16 -0.27 2.50 -10.44
CA VAL A 16 -1.56 2.22 -9.80
C VAL A 16 -1.38 1.13 -8.76
N GLN A 17 -0.67 0.04 -9.09
CA GLN A 17 -0.35 -1.00 -8.12
C GLN A 17 0.55 -0.49 -7.00
N ALA A 18 1.53 0.34 -7.32
CA ALA A 18 2.37 0.99 -6.33
C ALA A 18 1.56 1.85 -5.36
N LEU A 19 0.61 2.64 -5.89
CA LEU A 19 -0.26 3.49 -5.08
C LEU A 19 -1.14 2.66 -4.15
N LYS A 20 -1.83 1.63 -4.66
CA LYS A 20 -2.66 0.74 -3.84
C LYS A 20 -1.86 0.10 -2.71
N PHE A 21 -0.68 -0.45 -3.01
CA PHE A 21 0.16 -1.09 -2.00
C PHE A 21 0.72 -0.09 -0.98
N SER A 22 1.08 1.12 -1.43
CA SER A 22 1.53 2.19 -0.53
C SER A 22 0.46 2.57 0.49
N LEU A 23 -0.81 2.52 0.09
CA LEU A 23 -1.97 2.81 0.92
C LEU A 23 -2.13 1.73 1.99
N ILE A 24 -2.02 0.45 1.64
CA ILE A 24 -1.99 -0.67 2.60
C ILE A 24 -0.88 -0.48 3.64
N CYS A 25 0.36 -0.23 3.23
CA CYS A 25 1.46 0.01 4.18
C CYS A 25 1.24 1.27 5.03
N GLY A 26 0.59 2.29 4.46
CA GLY A 26 0.19 3.50 5.17
C GLY A 26 -0.84 3.22 6.26
N SER A 27 -1.92 2.55 5.90
CA SER A 27 -2.99 2.12 6.80
C SER A 27 -2.45 1.21 7.90
N ALA A 28 -1.61 0.23 7.58
CA ALA A 28 -0.97 -0.63 8.57
C ALA A 28 -0.16 0.18 9.60
N THR A 29 0.54 1.24 9.16
CA THR A 29 1.27 2.13 10.08
C THR A 29 0.30 2.96 10.92
N ALA A 30 -0.76 3.51 10.32
CA ALA A 30 -1.75 4.32 11.01
C ALA A 30 -2.52 3.54 12.10
N PHE A 31 -2.76 2.25 11.89
CA PHE A 31 -3.39 1.35 12.87
C PHE A 31 -2.40 0.66 13.81
N SER A 32 -1.11 0.96 13.72
CA SER A 32 -0.08 0.42 14.59
C SER A 32 0.35 1.45 15.65
N PRO A 33 0.76 1.02 16.86
CA PRO A 33 1.35 1.91 17.85
C PRO A 33 2.69 2.54 17.42
N LYS A 34 3.36 1.91 16.44
CA LYS A 34 4.66 2.30 15.89
C LYS A 34 4.62 2.14 14.36
N ILE A 35 5.75 1.80 13.74
CA ILE A 35 5.78 1.42 12.33
C ILE A 35 5.03 0.10 12.11
N ALA A 36 4.45 -0.05 10.92
CA ALA A 36 3.73 -1.26 10.52
C ALA A 36 4.58 -2.53 10.70
N SER A 37 3.94 -3.60 11.15
CA SER A 37 4.52 -4.95 11.10
C SER A 37 4.17 -5.63 9.77
N LYS A 38 4.94 -6.67 9.42
CA LYS A 38 4.70 -7.42 8.18
C LYS A 38 3.35 -8.15 8.24
N GLU A 39 3.02 -8.72 9.39
CA GLU A 39 1.78 -9.48 9.60
C GLU A 39 0.55 -8.62 9.33
N LEU A 40 0.53 -7.38 9.82
CA LEU A 40 -0.58 -6.46 9.59
C LEU A 40 -0.64 -5.98 8.14
N ILE A 41 0.51 -5.80 7.46
CA ILE A 41 0.54 -5.49 6.04
C ILE A 41 -0.04 -6.65 5.22
N ASP A 42 0.33 -7.89 5.54
CA ASP A 42 -0.16 -9.08 4.86
C ASP A 42 -1.68 -9.26 5.08
N GLU A 43 -2.16 -9.03 6.31
CA GLU A 43 -3.59 -9.03 6.63
C GLU A 43 -4.37 -7.99 5.84
N LEU A 44 -3.87 -6.74 5.79
CA LEU A 44 -4.54 -5.66 5.07
C LEU A 44 -4.41 -5.79 3.55
N SER A 45 -3.46 -6.57 3.04
CA SER A 45 -3.28 -6.75 1.59
C SER A 45 -4.48 -7.42 0.91
N ILE A 46 -5.35 -8.12 1.67
CA ILE A 46 -6.62 -8.67 1.15
C ILE A 46 -7.57 -7.58 0.62
N TYR A 47 -7.37 -6.32 1.01
CA TYR A 47 -8.18 -5.19 0.57
C TYR A 47 -7.67 -4.54 -0.72
N LEU A 48 -6.55 -4.99 -1.31
CA LEU A 48 -5.97 -4.40 -2.52
C LEU A 48 -6.97 -4.30 -3.68
N ASP A 49 -7.77 -5.34 -3.89
CA ASP A 49 -8.76 -5.38 -4.97
C ASP A 49 -9.96 -4.44 -4.74
N LYS A 50 -10.17 -4.02 -3.48
CA LYS A 50 -11.24 -3.08 -3.09
C LYS A 50 -10.83 -1.62 -3.21
N ILE A 51 -9.54 -1.34 -3.43
CA ILE A 51 -9.06 0.04 -3.58
C ILE A 51 -9.29 0.49 -5.02
N GLU A 52 -10.15 1.50 -5.19
CA GLU A 52 -10.35 2.20 -6.45
C GLU A 52 -9.37 3.38 -6.57
N VAL A 53 -8.72 3.48 -7.72
CA VAL A 53 -7.87 4.63 -8.07
C VAL A 53 -8.54 5.33 -9.25
N LYS A 54 -8.73 6.64 -9.12
CA LYS A 54 -9.31 7.49 -10.15
C LYS A 54 -8.31 8.56 -10.51
N GLU A 55 -8.14 8.80 -11.80
CA GLU A 55 -7.43 9.96 -12.28
C GLU A 55 -8.33 11.18 -12.12
N ILE A 56 -7.74 12.30 -11.70
CA ILE A 56 -8.44 13.56 -11.51
C ILE A 56 -7.88 14.50 -12.57
N GLU A 57 -8.74 14.94 -13.49
CA GLU A 57 -8.45 15.99 -14.48
C GLU A 57 -8.69 17.38 -13.90
#